data_AF-A0A2V9IQP6-F1
#
_entry.id   AF-A0A2V9IQP6-F1
#
_cell.length_a   1.000
_cell.length_b   1.000
_cell.length_c   1.000
_cell.angle_alpha   90.00
_cell.angle_beta   90.00
_cell.angle_gamma   90.00
#
_symmetry.space_group_name_H-M   'P 1'
#
loop_
_entity.id
_entity.type
_entity.pdbx_description
1 polymer ?
#
loop_
_entity_poly.entity_id
_entity_poly.type
_entity_poly.pdbx_seq_one_letter_code
_entity_poly.pdbx_strand_id
1 'polypeptide(L)'
;MKKAVVYIVSLLLLAALAEWIVLLRAPIDPWRLAAFLACLSLVLGAFVAFTDQGFVDQLRERARGSVGAALGMPLLLLVPYFIFALGTGTFSARGLAKLTAYIVAPVLLLLPDRLDRAAPGGHRTCPERSEGPPLQAIGWRDFAAMLALAVPVPAHGLRGIWVWPEDLYFFRPLYSVCVGAYGFMVIRRLEGVGYRLTFRRTDVAGGFGHFVGFALLAIPLGYLLRFIHFHGHAVTSMALASQSSAGHAIAVPGELRLALEFLATFAGIYVTIAIPEEFLFRGVLQNLVVKSIPHARRELWGLLIASVIFGAAHLHHPPVPNWRYGVLATLAGIFYGNVYGARRRLSASAFTHALVDTAWRFWF
;
A
#
# COMPACT_ATOMS: atom_id res chain seq x y z
N MET A 1 11.90 12.16 14.38
CA MET A 1 10.93 12.09 15.50
C MET A 1 9.94 13.25 15.53
N LYS A 2 10.36 14.53 15.64
CA LYS A 2 9.43 15.67 15.77
C LYS A 2 8.32 15.69 14.70
N LYS A 3 8.65 15.48 13.43
CA LYS A 3 7.64 15.45 12.33
C LYS A 3 6.68 14.26 12.41
N ALA A 4 7.17 13.05 12.68
CA ALA A 4 6.33 11.86 12.80
C ALA A 4 5.38 11.95 14.00
N VAL A 5 5.86 12.45 15.15
CA VAL A 5 5.02 12.71 16.32
C VAL A 5 3.96 13.74 16.00
N VAL A 6 4.32 14.85 15.32
CA VAL A 6 3.35 15.85 14.87
C VAL A 6 2.30 15.22 13.95
N TYR A 7 2.67 14.40 12.97
CA TYR A 7 1.68 13.74 12.09
C TYR A 7 0.75 12.80 12.85
N ILE A 8 1.27 12.00 13.78
CA ILE A 8 0.44 11.12 14.63
C ILE A 8 -0.53 11.95 15.47
N VAL A 9 -0.05 13.00 16.12
CA VAL A 9 -0.89 13.90 16.93
C VAL A 9 -1.94 14.62 16.07
N SER A 10 -1.56 15.14 14.90
CA SER A 10 -2.50 15.78 13.98
C SER A 10 -3.57 14.82 13.47
N LEU A 11 -3.20 13.56 13.15
CA LEU A 11 -4.17 12.53 12.76
C LEU A 11 -5.12 12.19 13.90
N LEU A 12 -4.62 12.06 15.14
CA LEU A 12 -5.46 11.83 16.32
C LEU A 12 -6.44 12.99 16.56
N LEU A 13 -6.01 14.24 16.38
CA LEU A 13 -6.89 15.41 16.50
C LEU A 13 -7.94 15.46 15.39
N LEU A 14 -7.56 15.12 14.14
CA LEU A 14 -8.51 15.00 13.03
C LEU A 14 -9.51 13.85 13.26
N ALA A 15 -9.04 12.75 13.84
CA ALA A 15 -9.89 11.65 14.28
C ALA A 15 -10.91 12.13 15.33
N ALA A 16 -10.49 12.83 16.37
CA ALA A 16 -11.39 13.38 17.39
C ALA A 16 -12.44 14.33 16.78
N LEU A 17 -12.06 15.14 15.78
CA LEU A 17 -12.99 15.99 15.04
C LEU A 17 -13.98 15.17 14.19
N ALA A 18 -13.49 14.13 13.50
CA ALA A 18 -14.34 13.24 12.71
C ALA A 18 -15.34 12.48 13.61
N GLU A 19 -14.89 12.02 14.77
CA GLU A 19 -15.72 11.40 15.81
C GLU A 19 -16.88 12.31 16.20
N TRP A 20 -16.56 13.56 16.57
CA TRP A 20 -17.54 14.57 16.94
C TRP A 20 -18.60 14.78 15.84
N ILE A 21 -18.17 14.88 14.58
CA ILE A 21 -19.08 15.08 13.44
C ILE A 21 -20.00 13.87 13.22
N VAL A 22 -19.48 12.65 13.37
CA VAL A 22 -20.25 11.42 13.17
C VAL A 22 -21.27 11.23 14.29
N LEU A 23 -20.90 11.49 15.55
CA LEU A 23 -21.81 11.39 16.69
C LEU A 23 -22.98 12.38 16.62
N LEU A 24 -22.80 13.52 15.94
CA LEU A 24 -23.90 14.46 15.67
C LEU A 24 -24.91 13.93 14.64
N ARG A 25 -24.58 12.88 13.88
CA ARG A 25 -25.37 12.41 12.72
C ARG A 25 -25.82 10.96 12.81
N ALA A 26 -25.19 10.13 13.64
CA ALA A 26 -25.48 8.70 13.74
C ALA A 26 -25.41 8.22 15.19
N PRO A 27 -26.33 7.34 15.63
CA PRO A 27 -26.30 6.73 16.96
C PRO A 27 -25.25 5.62 17.00
N ILE A 28 -23.97 6.01 16.98
CA ILE A 28 -22.84 5.10 17.16
C ILE A 28 -22.33 5.24 18.59
N ASP A 29 -22.01 4.13 19.23
CA ASP A 29 -21.40 4.11 20.56
C ASP A 29 -20.07 4.92 20.55
N PRO A 30 -19.97 6.04 21.29
CA PRO A 30 -18.80 6.93 21.25
C PRO A 30 -17.50 6.21 21.58
N TRP A 31 -17.53 5.29 22.55
CA TRP A 31 -16.32 4.58 22.98
C TRP A 31 -15.73 3.69 21.89
N ARG A 32 -16.59 2.99 21.14
CA ARG A 32 -16.18 2.11 20.03
C ARG A 32 -15.64 2.93 18.87
N LEU A 33 -16.28 4.08 18.59
CA LEU A 33 -15.84 5.00 17.55
C LEU A 33 -14.48 5.62 17.90
N ALA A 34 -14.28 6.08 19.14
CA ALA A 34 -13.01 6.60 19.63
C ALA A 34 -11.89 5.54 19.50
N ALA A 35 -12.15 4.31 19.94
CA ALA A 35 -11.19 3.21 19.84
C ALA A 35 -10.80 2.89 18.38
N PHE A 36 -11.80 2.89 17.49
CA PHE A 36 -11.58 2.72 16.06
C PHE A 36 -10.71 3.84 15.48
N LEU A 37 -11.06 5.10 15.74
CA LEU A 37 -10.35 6.25 15.20
C LEU A 37 -8.93 6.40 15.77
N ALA A 38 -8.73 6.05 17.04
CA ALA A 38 -7.41 5.98 17.65
C ALA A 38 -6.53 4.90 17.00
N CYS A 39 -7.08 3.69 16.79
CA CYS A 39 -6.40 2.63 16.05
C CYS A 39 -6.02 3.08 14.64
N LEU A 40 -6.99 3.60 13.89
CA LEU A 40 -6.77 4.09 12.52
C LEU A 40 -5.68 5.17 12.47
N SER A 41 -5.73 6.13 13.39
CA SER A 41 -4.75 7.22 13.46
C SER A 41 -3.33 6.73 13.73
N LEU A 42 -3.16 5.75 14.62
CA LEU A 42 -1.85 5.18 14.91
C LEU A 42 -1.30 4.38 13.72
N VAL A 43 -2.15 3.60 13.05
CA VAL A 43 -1.77 2.83 11.86
C VAL A 43 -1.40 3.76 10.71
N LEU A 44 -2.22 4.77 10.42
CA LEU A 44 -1.90 5.78 9.39
C LEU A 44 -0.68 6.61 9.76
N GLY A 45 -0.50 6.92 11.04
CA GLY A 45 0.68 7.60 11.55
C GLY A 45 1.95 6.81 11.29
N ALA A 46 1.95 5.50 11.55
CA ALA A 46 3.06 4.60 11.20
C ALA A 46 3.27 4.52 9.68
N PHE A 47 2.19 4.34 8.93
CA PHE A 47 2.18 4.29 7.47
C PHE A 47 2.85 5.52 6.84
N VAL A 48 2.52 6.73 7.33
CA VAL A 48 3.13 7.99 6.90
C VAL A 48 4.56 8.13 7.44
N ALA A 49 4.84 7.75 8.69
CA ALA A 49 6.17 7.86 9.29
C ALA A 49 7.23 7.09 8.50
N PHE A 50 6.90 5.92 7.95
CA PHE A 50 7.81 5.15 7.09
C PHE A 50 8.21 5.85 5.78
N THR A 51 7.54 6.95 5.39
CA THR A 51 7.94 7.78 4.25
C THR A 51 9.11 8.71 4.56
N ASP A 52 9.36 8.97 5.84
CA ASP A 52 10.46 9.81 6.33
C ASP A 52 11.74 8.98 6.49
N GLN A 53 12.79 9.36 5.76
CA GLN A 53 14.06 8.64 5.82
C GLN A 53 14.70 8.71 7.21
N GLY A 54 14.59 9.86 7.89
CA GLY A 54 15.11 10.00 9.24
C GLY A 54 14.47 9.05 10.25
N PHE A 55 13.16 8.82 10.14
CA PHE A 55 12.45 7.81 10.93
C PHE A 55 12.96 6.39 10.62
N VAL A 56 13.07 6.04 9.33
CA VAL A 56 13.57 4.72 8.91
C VAL A 56 15.01 4.48 9.39
N ASP A 57 15.88 5.48 9.29
CA ASP A 57 17.29 5.39 9.70
C ASP A 57 17.46 5.19 11.20
N GLN A 58 16.61 5.83 12.01
CA GLN A 58 16.59 5.61 13.46
C GLN A 58 16.16 4.19 13.82
N LEU A 59 15.12 3.66 13.16
CA LEU A 59 14.73 2.27 13.36
C LEU A 59 15.85 1.32 12.92
N ARG A 60 16.54 1.61 11.81
CA ARG A 60 17.68 0.83 11.31
C ARG A 60 18.82 0.76 12.30
N GLU A 61 19.15 1.89 12.93
CA GLU A 61 20.20 1.98 13.93
C GLU A 61 19.87 1.12 15.15
N ARG A 62 18.66 1.25 15.69
CA ARG A 62 18.19 0.45 16.83
C ARG A 62 18.13 -1.05 16.52
N ALA A 63 17.59 -1.42 15.36
CA ALA A 63 17.51 -2.82 14.94
C ALA A 63 18.89 -3.45 14.69
N ARG A 64 19.89 -2.65 14.29
CA ARG A 64 21.27 -3.12 14.12
C ARG A 64 21.97 -3.32 15.47
N GLY A 65 21.69 -2.46 16.45
CA GLY A 65 22.29 -2.52 17.77
C GLY A 65 21.79 -3.67 18.65
N SER A 66 20.57 -4.18 18.41
CA SER A 66 20.00 -5.25 19.24
C SER A 66 19.01 -6.12 18.47
N VAL A 67 19.18 -7.46 18.59
CA VAL A 67 18.20 -8.44 18.09
C VAL A 67 16.84 -8.26 18.78
N GLY A 68 16.85 -7.99 20.09
CA GLY A 68 15.63 -7.71 20.85
C GLY A 68 14.90 -6.47 20.32
N ALA A 69 15.64 -5.41 19.97
CA ALA A 69 15.04 -4.23 19.34
C ALA A 69 14.52 -4.55 17.92
N ALA A 70 15.27 -5.32 17.14
CA ALA A 70 14.88 -5.74 15.79
C ALA A 70 13.55 -6.52 15.78
N LEU A 71 13.33 -7.38 16.77
CA LEU A 71 12.10 -8.18 16.93
C LEU A 71 10.99 -7.44 17.69
N GLY A 72 11.33 -6.58 18.65
CA GLY A 72 10.38 -5.89 19.51
C GLY A 72 9.70 -4.68 18.88
N MET A 73 10.43 -3.86 18.11
CA MET A 73 9.86 -2.67 17.47
C MET A 73 8.66 -2.94 16.53
N PRO A 74 8.65 -3.97 15.65
CA PRO A 74 7.51 -4.21 14.78
C PRO A 74 6.27 -4.69 15.56
N LEU A 75 6.45 -5.30 16.75
CA LEU A 75 5.35 -5.70 17.62
C LEU A 75 4.60 -4.50 18.23
N LEU A 76 5.12 -3.28 18.13
CA LEU A 76 4.38 -2.07 18.48
C LEU A 76 3.12 -1.88 17.60
N LEU A 77 3.06 -2.53 16.43
CA LEU A 77 1.84 -2.59 15.60
C LEU A 77 0.70 -3.40 16.26
N LEU A 78 0.95 -4.11 17.36
CA LEU A 78 -0.10 -4.72 18.18
C LEU A 78 -0.82 -3.69 19.06
N VAL A 79 -0.21 -2.54 19.38
CA VAL A 79 -0.83 -1.51 20.22
C VAL A 79 -2.14 -0.97 19.60
N PRO A 80 -2.18 -0.57 18.31
CA PRO A 80 -3.43 -0.17 17.67
C PRO A 80 -4.49 -1.29 17.67
N TYR A 81 -4.07 -2.56 17.50
CA TYR A 81 -4.98 -3.70 17.59
C TYR A 81 -5.58 -3.85 18.99
N PHE A 82 -4.79 -3.73 20.05
CA PHE A 82 -5.32 -3.79 21.43
C PHE A 82 -6.28 -2.63 21.70
N ILE A 83 -5.95 -1.41 21.28
CA ILE A 83 -6.84 -0.24 21.41
C ILE A 83 -8.16 -0.52 20.71
N PHE A 84 -8.12 -0.96 19.45
CA PHE A 84 -9.31 -1.32 18.69
C PHE A 84 -10.09 -2.42 19.40
N ALA A 85 -9.48 -3.58 19.59
CA ALA A 85 -10.20 -4.80 19.95
C ALA A 85 -10.73 -4.78 21.39
N LEU A 86 -10.03 -4.12 22.33
CA LEU A 86 -10.54 -3.91 23.68
C LEU A 86 -11.61 -2.81 23.70
N GLY A 87 -11.38 -1.70 22.99
CA GLY A 87 -12.33 -0.59 22.95
C GLY A 87 -13.63 -0.92 22.22
N THR A 88 -13.59 -1.83 21.24
CA THR A 88 -14.78 -2.36 20.55
C THR A 88 -15.34 -3.61 21.22
N GLY A 89 -14.70 -4.16 22.26
CA GLY A 89 -15.10 -5.43 22.86
C GLY A 89 -15.05 -6.63 21.91
N THR A 90 -14.23 -6.56 20.85
CA THR A 90 -14.09 -7.63 19.84
C THR A 90 -12.73 -8.33 19.92
N PHE A 91 -12.14 -8.40 21.11
CA PHE A 91 -10.85 -9.06 21.31
C PHE A 91 -10.89 -10.54 20.90
N SER A 92 -9.89 -10.95 20.10
CA SER A 92 -9.73 -12.33 19.64
C SER A 92 -8.31 -12.80 19.90
N ALA A 93 -8.14 -13.82 20.73
CA ALA A 93 -6.84 -14.47 20.93
C ALA A 93 -6.31 -15.08 19.61
N ARG A 94 -7.21 -15.62 18.78
CA ARG A 94 -6.87 -16.09 17.42
C ARG A 94 -6.46 -14.94 16.51
N GLY A 95 -7.17 -13.81 16.56
CA GLY A 95 -6.80 -12.59 15.81
C GLY A 95 -5.41 -12.07 16.20
N LEU A 96 -5.13 -12.02 17.51
CA LEU A 96 -3.83 -11.63 18.05
C LEU A 96 -2.70 -12.56 17.57
N ALA A 97 -2.93 -13.88 17.60
CA ALA A 97 -1.94 -14.86 17.13
C ALA A 97 -1.66 -14.70 15.63
N LYS A 98 -2.71 -14.55 14.80
CA LYS A 98 -2.56 -14.30 13.35
C LYS A 98 -1.77 -13.01 13.08
N LEU A 99 -2.13 -11.91 13.75
CA LEU A 99 -1.48 -10.62 13.55
C LEU A 99 -0.01 -10.67 13.99
N THR A 100 0.26 -11.27 15.15
CA THR A 100 1.63 -11.47 15.64
C THR A 100 2.45 -12.30 14.65
N ALA A 101 1.92 -13.42 14.17
CA ALA A 101 2.60 -14.26 13.18
C ALA A 101 2.88 -13.49 11.89
N TYR A 102 1.91 -12.71 11.40
CA TYR A 102 2.06 -11.90 10.20
C TYR A 102 3.14 -10.82 10.33
N ILE A 103 3.23 -10.16 11.49
CA ILE A 103 4.25 -9.14 11.78
C ILE A 103 5.64 -9.76 11.86
N VAL A 104 5.77 -10.91 12.55
CA VAL A 104 7.06 -11.51 12.90
C VAL A 104 7.67 -12.32 11.76
N ALA A 105 6.85 -13.00 10.94
CA ALA A 105 7.33 -13.90 9.89
C ALA A 105 8.34 -13.27 8.90
N PRO A 106 8.05 -12.13 8.22
CA PRO A 106 9.01 -11.51 7.32
C PRO A 106 10.24 -10.97 8.06
N VAL A 107 10.07 -10.53 9.31
CA VAL A 107 11.17 -10.03 10.14
C VAL A 107 12.15 -11.15 10.48
N LEU A 108 11.66 -12.32 10.92
CA LEU A 108 12.50 -13.48 11.22
C LEU A 108 13.27 -13.98 9.99
N LEU A 109 12.62 -13.98 8.82
CA LEU A 109 13.27 -14.38 7.57
C LEU A 109 14.41 -13.44 7.18
N LEU A 110 14.25 -12.13 7.41
CA LEU A 110 15.23 -11.11 7.06
C LEU A 110 16.23 -10.80 8.20
N LEU A 111 15.96 -11.26 9.41
CA LEU A 111 16.76 -10.97 10.61
C LEU A 111 18.23 -11.37 10.46
N PRO A 112 18.60 -12.53 9.87
CA PRO A 112 20.01 -12.90 9.71
C PRO A 112 20.77 -11.88 8.85
N ASP A 113 20.09 -11.31 7.85
CA ASP A 113 20.68 -10.43 6.84
C ASP A 113 20.67 -8.96 7.33
N ARG A 114 20.24 -8.69 8.58
CA ARG A 114 20.17 -7.33 9.17
C ARG A 114 21.54 -6.66 9.33
N LEU A 115 22.59 -7.47 9.48
CA LEU A 115 23.96 -7.00 9.69
C LEU A 115 24.71 -6.82 8.37
N ASP A 116 24.22 -7.46 7.29
CA ASP A 116 24.73 -7.37 5.94
C ASP A 116 24.54 -5.95 5.41
N ARG A 117 25.49 -5.09 5.77
CA ARG A 117 25.97 -4.09 4.84
C ARG A 117 26.77 -4.87 3.80
N ALA A 118 26.75 -4.46 2.54
CA ALA A 118 27.93 -4.64 1.72
C ALA A 118 29.13 -4.24 2.58
N ALA A 119 29.88 -5.24 3.06
CA ALA A 119 30.99 -5.01 3.95
C ALA A 119 31.97 -4.12 3.19
N PRO A 120 32.49 -3.02 3.77
CA PRO A 120 33.67 -2.37 3.22
C PRO A 120 34.79 -3.43 3.25
N GLY A 121 35.07 -4.05 2.10
CA GLY A 121 36.04 -5.14 1.95
C GLY A 121 35.49 -6.53 1.58
N GLY A 122 34.18 -6.74 1.52
CA GLY A 122 33.56 -8.03 1.17
C GLY A 122 33.31 -8.18 -0.33
N HIS A 123 34.37 -8.27 -1.13
CA HIS A 123 34.29 -8.62 -2.55
C HIS A 123 33.73 -10.04 -2.71
N ARG A 124 32.42 -10.17 -2.97
CA ARG A 124 31.95 -11.15 -3.96
C ARG A 124 31.76 -10.39 -5.26
N THR A 125 32.87 -10.04 -5.88
CA THR A 125 32.87 -9.60 -7.27
C THR A 125 32.42 -10.77 -8.13
N CYS A 126 31.28 -10.58 -8.81
CA CYS A 126 31.18 -11.15 -10.14
C CYS A 126 32.29 -10.50 -10.99
N PRO A 127 32.97 -11.24 -11.87
CA PRO A 127 34.03 -10.67 -12.70
C PRO A 127 33.54 -9.43 -13.44
N GLU A 128 34.36 -8.39 -13.41
CA GLU A 128 34.14 -7.06 -13.96
C GLU A 128 33.69 -7.11 -15.42
N ARG A 129 32.42 -6.74 -15.68
CA ARG A 129 32.02 -6.21 -16.99
C ARG A 129 30.75 -5.36 -16.99
N SER A 130 30.48 -4.61 -15.92
CA SER A 130 29.36 -3.68 -15.92
C SER A 130 29.72 -2.41 -15.15
N GLU A 131 29.79 -1.28 -15.85
CA GLU A 131 29.97 0.09 -15.33
C GLU A 131 28.78 0.55 -14.48
N GLY A 132 28.47 -0.17 -13.40
CA GLY A 132 27.38 0.17 -12.49
C GLY A 132 27.77 -0.05 -11.04
N PRO A 133 27.13 0.67 -10.10
CA PRO A 133 27.36 0.47 -8.68
C PRO A 133 27.11 -1.01 -8.30
N PRO A 134 27.87 -1.57 -7.34
CA PRO A 134 27.75 -2.96 -6.94
C PRO A 134 26.31 -3.28 -6.49
N LEU A 135 25.72 -4.33 -7.07
CA LEU A 135 24.36 -4.76 -6.75
C LEU A 135 24.34 -5.40 -5.35
N GLN A 136 23.36 -5.04 -4.54
CA GLN A 136 23.09 -5.67 -3.26
C GLN A 136 22.78 -7.16 -3.47
N ALA A 137 23.52 -8.06 -2.82
CA ALA A 137 23.28 -9.50 -2.94
C ALA A 137 21.88 -9.85 -2.43
N ILE A 138 21.03 -10.41 -3.31
CA ILE A 138 19.67 -10.85 -3.00
C ILE A 138 19.67 -12.36 -2.77
N GLY A 139 19.05 -12.82 -1.69
CA GLY A 139 18.95 -14.23 -1.32
C GLY A 139 17.53 -14.78 -1.45
N TRP A 140 17.37 -16.10 -1.30
CA TRP A 140 16.03 -16.72 -1.27
C TRP A 140 15.17 -16.21 -0.10
N ARG A 141 15.80 -15.78 1.00
CA ARG A 141 15.13 -15.19 2.17
C ARG A 141 14.36 -13.92 1.83
N ASP A 142 14.86 -13.12 0.88
CA ASP A 142 14.18 -11.92 0.40
C ASP A 142 12.83 -12.26 -0.23
N PHE A 143 12.82 -13.25 -1.14
CA PHE A 143 11.59 -13.72 -1.78
C PHE A 143 10.68 -14.46 -0.79
N ALA A 144 11.23 -15.25 0.13
CA ALA A 144 10.44 -15.90 1.17
C ALA A 144 9.76 -14.88 2.10
N ALA A 145 10.47 -13.82 2.51
CA ALA A 145 9.90 -12.75 3.31
C ALA A 145 8.82 -11.97 2.54
N MET A 146 9.02 -11.77 1.23
CA MET A 146 8.04 -11.14 0.36
C MET A 146 6.77 -12.00 0.27
N LEU A 147 6.92 -13.32 0.11
CA LEU A 147 5.78 -14.25 0.07
C LEU A 147 5.07 -14.35 1.42
N ALA A 148 5.82 -14.35 2.54
CA ALA A 148 5.25 -14.32 3.89
C ALA A 148 4.41 -13.05 4.13
N LEU A 149 4.76 -11.94 3.49
CA LEU A 149 3.98 -10.71 3.49
C LEU A 149 2.79 -10.78 2.51
N ALA A 150 3.02 -11.26 1.29
CA ALA A 150 2.06 -11.20 0.19
C ALA A 150 0.90 -12.20 0.32
N VAL A 151 1.21 -13.48 0.58
CA VAL A 151 0.25 -14.59 0.47
C VAL A 151 -0.89 -14.53 1.51
N PRO A 152 -0.66 -14.15 2.77
CA PRO A 152 -1.73 -14.14 3.78
C PRO A 152 -2.88 -13.18 3.46
N VAL A 153 -2.65 -12.12 2.67
CA VAL A 153 -3.68 -11.12 2.35
C VAL A 153 -4.79 -11.69 1.44
N PRO A 154 -4.49 -12.19 0.22
CA PRO A 154 -5.50 -12.81 -0.65
C PRO A 154 -6.00 -14.16 -0.09
N ALA A 155 -5.20 -14.87 0.71
CA ALA A 155 -5.63 -16.12 1.36
C ALA A 155 -6.57 -15.90 2.57
N HIS A 156 -7.02 -14.66 2.82
CA HIS A 156 -7.87 -14.30 3.95
C HIS A 156 -7.26 -14.61 5.33
N GLY A 157 -5.94 -14.70 5.43
CA GLY A 157 -5.20 -14.98 6.67
C GLY A 157 -5.37 -13.91 7.74
N LEU A 158 -5.67 -12.66 7.33
CA LEU A 158 -5.94 -11.53 8.23
C LEU A 158 -7.44 -11.29 8.50
N ARG A 159 -8.32 -12.21 8.05
CA ARG A 159 -9.76 -12.13 8.30
C ARG A 159 -10.07 -12.33 9.79
N GLY A 160 -11.03 -11.55 10.29
CA GLY A 160 -11.49 -11.66 11.68
C GLY A 160 -10.58 -10.98 12.72
N ILE A 161 -9.69 -10.08 12.31
CA ILE A 161 -8.84 -9.29 13.22
C ILE A 161 -9.54 -7.98 13.63
N TRP A 162 -10.09 -7.24 12.66
CA TRP A 162 -10.77 -5.96 12.89
C TRP A 162 -12.26 -6.09 12.57
N VAL A 163 -13.08 -6.59 13.51
CA VAL A 163 -14.46 -7.06 13.24
C VAL A 163 -15.57 -6.12 13.71
N TRP A 164 -15.26 -4.84 13.93
CA TRP A 164 -16.24 -3.83 14.30
C TRP A 164 -16.15 -2.62 13.35
N PRO A 165 -17.29 -2.09 12.87
CA PRO A 165 -18.66 -2.64 13.01
C PRO A 165 -18.85 -3.95 12.23
N GLU A 166 -17.98 -4.21 11.27
CA GLU A 166 -17.86 -5.44 10.48
C GLU A 166 -16.37 -5.76 10.24
N ASP A 167 -16.05 -6.80 9.47
CA ASP A 167 -14.65 -7.12 9.15
C ASP A 167 -14.03 -6.09 8.20
N LEU A 168 -13.26 -5.16 8.77
CA LEU A 168 -12.69 -4.00 8.09
C LEU A 168 -11.48 -4.38 7.23
N TYR A 169 -11.73 -4.63 5.94
CA TYR A 169 -10.68 -5.03 4.99
C TYR A 169 -9.51 -4.05 4.91
N PHE A 170 -9.76 -2.73 4.94
CA PHE A 170 -8.73 -1.71 4.68
C PHE A 170 -7.56 -1.71 5.67
N PHE A 171 -7.70 -2.27 6.88
CA PHE A 171 -6.57 -2.42 7.80
C PHE A 171 -5.53 -3.41 7.29
N ARG A 172 -5.94 -4.44 6.54
CA ARG A 172 -5.05 -5.50 6.02
C ARG A 172 -3.94 -4.93 5.12
N PRO A 173 -4.25 -4.16 4.05
CA PRO A 173 -3.22 -3.52 3.23
C PRO A 173 -2.36 -2.51 4.01
N LEU A 174 -2.95 -1.71 4.91
CA LEU A 174 -2.20 -0.74 5.71
C LEU A 174 -1.16 -1.42 6.61
N TYR A 175 -1.57 -2.48 7.31
CA TYR A 175 -0.65 -3.30 8.10
C TYR A 175 0.40 -3.98 7.22
N SER A 176 0.03 -4.46 6.03
CA SER A 176 0.98 -5.03 5.07
C SER A 176 2.09 -4.05 4.70
N VAL A 177 1.75 -2.79 4.40
CA VAL A 177 2.77 -1.75 4.12
C VAL A 177 3.63 -1.47 5.34
N CYS A 178 3.06 -1.35 6.55
CA CYS A 178 3.83 -1.09 7.76
C CYS A 178 4.81 -2.24 8.08
N VAL A 179 4.35 -3.50 8.00
CA VAL A 179 5.17 -4.69 8.22
C VAL A 179 6.24 -4.83 7.12
N GLY A 180 5.86 -4.62 5.87
CA GLY A 180 6.77 -4.65 4.73
C GLY A 180 7.82 -3.55 4.77
N ALA A 181 7.44 -2.33 5.16
CA ALA A 181 8.36 -1.20 5.32
C ALA A 181 9.38 -1.50 6.43
N TYR A 182 8.93 -2.04 7.56
CA TYR A 182 9.86 -2.46 8.60
C TYR A 182 10.77 -3.61 8.13
N GLY A 183 10.22 -4.68 7.56
CA GLY A 183 11.00 -5.82 7.07
C GLY A 183 12.02 -5.41 5.99
N PHE A 184 11.56 -4.82 4.90
CA PHE A 184 12.40 -4.51 3.74
C PHE A 184 13.20 -3.23 3.89
N MET A 185 12.63 -2.16 4.44
CA MET A 185 13.36 -0.88 4.54
C MET A 185 14.23 -0.82 5.80
N VAL A 186 13.79 -1.38 6.94
CA VAL A 186 14.54 -1.30 8.21
C VAL A 186 15.48 -2.49 8.39
N ILE A 187 14.96 -3.71 8.41
CA ILE A 187 15.74 -4.91 8.72
C ILE A 187 16.67 -5.23 7.56
N ARG A 188 16.09 -5.44 6.36
CA ARG A 188 16.84 -5.83 5.17
C ARG A 188 17.62 -4.69 4.52
N ARG A 189 17.18 -3.45 4.74
CA ARG A 189 17.75 -2.23 4.13
C ARG A 189 17.76 -2.31 2.61
N LEU A 190 16.65 -2.76 2.03
CA LEU A 190 16.45 -2.79 0.59
C LEU A 190 16.45 -1.35 0.06
N GLU A 191 17.49 -1.00 -0.67
CA GLU A 191 17.60 0.32 -1.31
C GLU A 191 16.66 0.43 -2.50
N GLY A 192 16.21 1.63 -2.82
CA GLY A 192 15.42 1.88 -4.03
C GLY A 192 13.92 1.57 -3.94
N VAL A 193 13.40 1.14 -2.77
CA VAL A 193 11.96 0.86 -2.56
C VAL A 193 11.07 2.03 -2.96
N GLY A 194 11.52 3.27 -2.77
CA GLY A 194 10.83 4.45 -3.27
C GLY A 194 9.55 4.83 -2.51
N TYR A 195 9.33 4.28 -1.31
CA TYR A 195 8.15 4.57 -0.49
C TYR A 195 8.15 6.01 0.04
N ARG A 196 7.38 6.87 -0.63
CA ARG A 196 7.18 8.28 -0.30
C ARG A 196 5.76 8.66 -0.70
N LEU A 197 5.04 9.36 0.18
CA LEU A 197 3.68 9.87 -0.10
C LEU A 197 3.67 11.33 -0.60
N THR A 198 4.85 11.93 -0.81
CA THR A 198 4.94 13.30 -1.35
C THR A 198 4.77 13.29 -2.87
N PHE A 199 3.86 14.11 -3.36
CA PHE A 199 3.66 14.31 -4.80
C PHE A 199 4.59 15.41 -5.32
N ARG A 200 5.39 15.08 -6.34
CA ARG A 200 6.02 16.09 -7.19
C ARG A 200 5.17 16.31 -8.42
N ARG A 201 5.22 17.51 -9.01
CA ARG A 201 4.56 17.79 -10.30
C ARG A 201 4.97 16.78 -11.38
N THR A 202 6.24 16.37 -11.37
CA THR A 202 6.75 15.34 -12.27
C THR A 202 6.11 13.97 -12.03
N ASP A 203 5.87 13.59 -10.78
CA ASP A 203 5.19 12.32 -10.44
C ASP A 203 3.78 12.30 -11.05
N VAL A 204 3.02 13.38 -10.86
CA VAL A 204 1.67 13.53 -11.40
C VAL A 204 1.67 13.52 -12.93
N ALA A 205 2.50 14.35 -13.56
CA ALA A 205 2.57 14.44 -15.02
C ALA A 205 2.99 13.12 -15.67
N GLY A 206 4.02 12.46 -15.12
CA GLY A 206 4.45 11.17 -15.64
C GLY A 206 3.45 10.05 -15.38
N GLY A 207 2.80 10.04 -14.21
CA GLY A 207 1.78 9.05 -13.91
C GLY A 207 0.54 9.21 -14.80
N PHE A 208 0.09 10.45 -15.00
CA PHE A 208 -1.00 10.73 -15.94
C PHE A 208 -0.66 10.34 -17.38
N GLY A 209 0.57 10.65 -17.85
CA GLY A 209 1.02 10.24 -19.19
C GLY A 209 0.99 8.72 -19.38
N HIS A 210 1.37 7.95 -18.37
CA HIS A 210 1.30 6.48 -18.43
C HIS A 210 -0.12 5.95 -18.28
N PHE A 211 -0.99 6.62 -17.53
CA PHE A 211 -2.42 6.31 -17.51
C PHE A 211 -3.02 6.45 -18.91
N VAL A 212 -2.73 7.56 -19.62
CA VAL A 212 -3.19 7.76 -21.00
C VAL A 212 -2.63 6.68 -21.93
N GLY A 213 -1.32 6.41 -21.85
CA GLY A 213 -0.69 5.35 -22.64
C GLY A 213 -1.29 3.97 -22.40
N PHE A 214 -1.57 3.64 -21.14
CA PHE A 214 -2.27 2.40 -20.76
C PHE A 214 -3.69 2.38 -21.34
N ALA A 215 -4.48 3.44 -21.13
CA ALA A 215 -5.87 3.50 -21.58
C ALA A 215 -6.00 3.32 -23.10
N LEU A 216 -5.09 3.92 -23.88
CA LEU A 216 -5.05 3.78 -25.34
C LEU A 216 -4.87 2.32 -25.81
N LEU A 217 -4.21 1.48 -25.00
CA LEU A 217 -4.03 0.06 -25.32
C LEU A 217 -5.08 -0.83 -24.66
N ALA A 218 -5.38 -0.55 -23.39
CA ALA A 218 -6.23 -1.37 -22.54
C ALA A 218 -7.71 -1.25 -22.87
N ILE A 219 -8.19 -0.09 -23.34
CA ILE A 219 -9.60 0.07 -23.73
C ILE A 219 -9.89 -0.76 -24.99
N PRO A 220 -9.15 -0.61 -26.12
CA PRO A 220 -9.38 -1.46 -27.29
C PRO A 220 -9.21 -2.95 -26.98
N LEU A 221 -8.16 -3.31 -26.24
CA LEU A 221 -7.91 -4.69 -25.85
C LEU A 221 -9.02 -5.23 -24.93
N GLY A 222 -9.51 -4.42 -23.99
CA GLY A 222 -10.59 -4.78 -23.08
C GLY A 222 -11.90 -5.08 -23.81
N TYR A 223 -12.24 -4.29 -24.84
CA TYR A 223 -13.40 -4.58 -25.70
C TYR A 223 -13.19 -5.85 -26.53
N LEU A 224 -12.00 -6.02 -27.12
CA LEU A 224 -11.66 -7.22 -27.90
C LEU A 224 -11.76 -8.51 -27.05
N LEU A 225 -11.29 -8.44 -25.79
CA LEU A 225 -11.37 -9.54 -24.83
C LEU A 225 -12.78 -9.73 -24.24
N ARG A 226 -13.73 -8.80 -24.50
CA ARG A 226 -15.03 -8.73 -23.82
C ARG A 226 -14.86 -8.75 -22.29
N PHE A 227 -13.94 -7.92 -21.81
CA PHE A 227 -13.63 -7.76 -20.39
C PHE A 227 -14.24 -6.48 -19.81
N ILE A 228 -14.29 -5.41 -20.60
CA ILE A 228 -14.90 -4.14 -20.22
C ILE A 228 -16.16 -3.87 -21.03
N HIS A 229 -17.09 -3.13 -20.43
CA HIS A 229 -18.26 -2.56 -21.10
C HIS A 229 -18.45 -1.15 -20.56
N PHE A 230 -18.78 -0.17 -21.40
CA PHE A 230 -18.92 1.20 -20.91
C PHE A 230 -20.24 1.38 -20.16
N HIS A 231 -20.17 1.95 -18.97
CA HIS A 231 -21.34 2.30 -18.16
C HIS A 231 -21.33 3.81 -17.87
N GLY A 232 -22.40 4.51 -18.21
CA GLY A 232 -22.55 5.93 -17.89
C GLY A 232 -22.84 6.13 -16.41
N HIS A 233 -22.04 6.94 -15.71
CA HIS A 233 -22.32 7.34 -14.34
C HIS A 233 -23.40 8.44 -14.33
N ALA A 234 -24.53 8.19 -13.67
CA ALA A 234 -25.64 9.14 -13.63
C ALA A 234 -25.29 10.38 -12.79
N VAL A 235 -25.29 11.56 -13.41
CA VAL A 235 -25.03 12.85 -12.74
C VAL A 235 -26.35 13.42 -12.23
N THR A 236 -26.77 13.02 -11.03
CA THR A 236 -27.97 13.55 -10.37
C THR A 236 -27.60 14.45 -9.18
N SER A 237 -28.20 15.65 -9.14
CA SER A 237 -28.10 16.59 -8.02
C SER A 237 -28.75 16.03 -6.76
N MET A 238 -28.14 16.25 -5.60
CA MET A 238 -28.73 15.91 -4.30
C MET A 238 -29.05 17.19 -3.53
N ALA A 239 -30.28 17.29 -3.02
CA ALA A 239 -30.63 18.31 -2.04
C ALA A 239 -30.23 17.78 -0.65
N LEU A 240 -29.24 18.40 0.02
CA LEU A 240 -29.07 18.16 1.44
C LEU A 240 -30.18 18.91 2.18
N ALA A 241 -31.18 18.18 2.63
CA ALA A 241 -32.16 18.72 3.57
C ALA A 241 -31.46 19.01 4.91
N SER A 242 -31.41 20.29 5.29
CA SER A 242 -31.01 20.67 6.64
C SER A 242 -32.12 20.29 7.62
N GLN A 243 -31.79 19.59 8.70
CA GLN A 243 -32.71 19.37 9.83
C GLN A 243 -32.89 20.63 10.72
N SER A 244 -32.40 21.80 10.28
CA SER A 244 -32.65 23.07 10.96
C SER A 244 -34.03 23.60 10.62
N SER A 245 -34.74 24.10 11.63
CA SER A 245 -36.04 24.80 11.53
C SER A 245 -36.07 25.99 10.55
N ALA A 246 -34.91 26.49 10.14
CA ALA A 246 -34.75 27.38 8.98
C ALA A 246 -34.33 26.54 7.75
N GLY A 247 -35.30 26.10 6.95
CA GLY A 247 -35.09 25.22 5.79
C GLY A 247 -34.37 25.92 4.62
N HIS A 248 -33.03 25.95 4.66
CA HIS A 248 -32.23 26.17 3.46
C HIS A 248 -31.61 24.83 3.03
N ALA A 249 -32.15 24.24 1.97
CA ALA A 249 -31.52 23.09 1.33
C ALA A 249 -30.33 23.58 0.51
N ILE A 250 -29.13 23.08 0.81
CA ILE A 250 -27.96 23.31 -0.04
C ILE A 250 -28.06 22.31 -1.19
N ALA A 251 -28.36 22.81 -2.39
CA ALA A 251 -28.29 22.01 -3.61
C ALA A 251 -26.81 21.84 -3.99
N VAL A 252 -26.32 20.60 -3.99
CA VAL A 252 -24.98 20.30 -4.50
C VAL A 252 -25.12 20.00 -6.00
N PRO A 253 -24.45 20.76 -6.90
CA PRO A 253 -24.47 20.48 -8.32
C PRO A 253 -24.01 19.05 -8.60
N GLY A 254 -24.66 18.35 -9.53
CA GLY A 254 -24.33 16.95 -9.86
C GLY A 254 -22.86 16.77 -10.26
N GLU A 255 -22.29 17.72 -11.01
CA GLU A 255 -20.88 17.70 -11.42
C GLU A 255 -19.91 17.77 -10.23
N LEU A 256 -20.22 18.63 -9.25
CA LEU A 256 -19.41 18.74 -8.04
C LEU A 256 -19.48 17.45 -7.22
N ARG A 257 -20.67 16.85 -7.13
CA ARG A 257 -20.85 15.56 -6.46
C ARG A 257 -20.03 14.46 -7.16
N LEU A 258 -20.10 14.36 -8.48
CA LEU A 258 -19.33 13.39 -9.25
C LEU A 258 -17.82 13.57 -9.03
N ALA A 259 -17.34 14.82 -9.07
CA ALA A 259 -15.93 15.12 -8.81
C ALA A 259 -15.51 14.72 -7.39
N LEU A 260 -16.34 14.98 -6.38
CA LEU A 260 -16.06 14.58 -5.00
C LEU A 260 -16.07 13.05 -4.82
N GLU A 261 -17.02 12.35 -5.43
CA GLU A 261 -17.07 10.88 -5.42
C GLU A 261 -15.84 10.28 -6.10
N PHE A 262 -15.42 10.84 -7.23
CA PHE A 262 -14.21 10.42 -7.93
C PHE A 262 -12.97 10.63 -7.07
N LEU A 263 -12.82 11.82 -6.46
CA LEU A 263 -11.69 12.14 -5.59
C LEU A 263 -11.66 11.27 -4.33
N ALA A 264 -12.80 11.02 -3.70
CA ALA A 264 -12.91 10.16 -2.52
C ALA A 264 -12.55 8.71 -2.88
N THR A 265 -13.07 8.19 -3.99
CA THR A 265 -12.77 6.86 -4.51
C THR A 265 -11.29 6.73 -4.83
N PHE A 266 -10.74 7.71 -5.57
CA PHE A 266 -9.32 7.78 -5.89
C PHE A 266 -8.46 7.78 -4.63
N ALA A 267 -8.76 8.61 -3.63
CA ALA A 267 -7.99 8.66 -2.39
C ALA A 267 -8.06 7.34 -1.61
N GLY A 268 -9.24 6.72 -1.54
CA GLY A 268 -9.43 5.42 -0.90
C GLY A 268 -8.61 4.32 -1.59
N ILE A 269 -8.73 4.21 -2.92
CA ILE A 269 -7.96 3.26 -3.74
C ILE A 269 -6.46 3.53 -3.61
N TYR A 270 -6.04 4.79 -3.70
CA TYR A 270 -4.64 5.18 -3.61
C TYR A 270 -4.00 4.68 -2.31
N VAL A 271 -4.66 4.89 -1.16
CA VAL A 271 -4.13 4.53 0.16
C VAL A 271 -4.25 3.03 0.44
N THR A 272 -5.36 2.40 0.05
CA THR A 272 -5.71 1.05 0.50
C THR A 272 -5.50 -0.06 -0.52
N ILE A 273 -5.28 0.28 -1.79
CA ILE A 273 -5.04 -0.68 -2.88
C ILE A 273 -3.71 -0.35 -3.57
N ALA A 274 -3.63 0.82 -4.20
CA ALA A 274 -2.51 1.15 -5.07
C ALA A 274 -1.17 1.25 -4.31
N ILE A 275 -1.09 1.97 -3.19
CA ILE A 275 0.17 2.04 -2.42
C ILE A 275 0.61 0.65 -1.92
N PRO A 276 -0.25 -0.16 -1.26
CA PRO A 276 0.09 -1.52 -0.85
C PRO A 276 0.59 -2.42 -1.98
N GLU A 277 -0.12 -2.43 -3.11
CA GLU A 277 0.26 -3.25 -4.24
C GLU A 277 1.54 -2.75 -4.90
N GLU A 278 1.66 -1.45 -5.16
CA GLU A 278 2.88 -0.90 -5.76
C GLU A 278 4.09 -1.03 -4.82
N PHE A 279 3.89 -0.94 -3.50
CA PHE A 279 4.93 -1.23 -2.52
C PHE A 279 5.44 -2.67 -2.67
N LEU A 280 4.53 -3.64 -2.72
CA LEU A 280 4.88 -5.05 -2.85
C LEU A 280 5.49 -5.38 -4.22
N PHE A 281 4.83 -4.99 -5.31
CA PHE A 281 5.21 -5.41 -6.66
C PHE A 281 6.33 -4.57 -7.27
N ARG A 282 6.46 -3.27 -6.93
CA ARG A 282 7.52 -2.41 -7.47
C ARG A 282 8.63 -2.17 -6.47
N GLY A 283 8.24 -1.73 -5.27
CA GLY A 283 9.16 -1.39 -4.20
C GLY A 283 9.99 -2.60 -3.76
N VAL A 284 9.34 -3.76 -3.64
CA VAL A 284 9.95 -5.03 -3.26
C VAL A 284 10.22 -5.92 -4.47
N LEU A 285 9.22 -6.55 -5.09
CA LEU A 285 9.43 -7.60 -6.12
C LEU A 285 10.28 -7.13 -7.31
N GLN A 286 9.86 -6.10 -8.04
CA GLN A 286 10.61 -5.59 -9.21
C GLN A 286 12.03 -5.20 -8.79
N ASN A 287 12.18 -4.55 -7.65
CA ASN A 287 13.48 -4.14 -7.11
C ASN A 287 14.39 -5.35 -6.79
N LEU A 288 13.86 -6.38 -6.13
CA LEU A 288 14.58 -7.63 -5.87
C LEU A 288 15.01 -8.29 -7.18
N VAL A 289 14.11 -8.45 -8.15
CA VAL A 289 14.42 -9.08 -9.43
C VAL A 289 15.49 -8.31 -10.20
N VAL A 290 15.41 -6.97 -10.27
CA VAL A 290 16.44 -6.13 -10.89
C VAL A 290 17.80 -6.36 -10.24
N LYS A 291 17.85 -6.45 -8.91
CA LYS A 291 19.10 -6.65 -8.15
C LYS A 291 19.63 -8.08 -8.18
N SER A 292 18.77 -9.06 -8.47
CA SER A 292 19.16 -10.47 -8.61
C SER A 292 19.72 -10.83 -9.98
N ILE A 293 19.48 -10.03 -11.02
CA ILE A 293 19.86 -10.36 -12.41
C ILE A 293 21.16 -9.63 -12.79
N PRO A 294 22.30 -10.33 -12.97
CA PRO A 294 23.56 -9.75 -13.44
C PRO A 294 23.57 -9.63 -14.98
N HIS A 295 22.62 -8.89 -15.54
CA HIS A 295 22.46 -8.72 -16.99
C HIS A 295 22.28 -7.25 -17.37
N ALA A 296 22.79 -6.83 -18.55
CA ALA A 296 22.68 -5.46 -19.04
C ALA A 296 21.22 -4.96 -19.14
N ARG A 297 20.29 -5.89 -19.42
CA ARG A 297 18.83 -5.62 -19.51
C ARG A 297 18.06 -5.89 -18.22
N ARG A 298 18.71 -5.93 -17.06
CA ARG A 298 18.06 -6.27 -15.76
C ARG A 298 16.83 -5.42 -15.43
N GLU A 299 16.83 -4.13 -15.78
CA GLU A 299 15.67 -3.24 -15.55
C GLU A 299 14.45 -3.67 -16.36
N LEU A 300 14.66 -4.03 -17.63
CA LEU A 300 13.60 -4.55 -18.51
C LEU A 300 13.07 -5.88 -18.00
N TRP A 301 13.97 -6.81 -17.65
CA TRP A 301 13.55 -8.13 -17.13
C TRP A 301 12.82 -8.01 -15.81
N GLY A 302 13.31 -7.18 -14.89
CA GLY A 302 12.63 -6.91 -13.63
C GLY A 302 11.23 -6.34 -13.84
N LEU A 303 11.08 -5.38 -14.76
CA LEU A 303 9.77 -4.83 -15.14
C LEU A 303 8.84 -5.91 -15.67
N LEU A 304 9.27 -6.67 -16.68
CA LEU A 304 8.43 -7.67 -17.35
C LEU A 304 8.04 -8.80 -16.39
N ILE A 305 8.99 -9.33 -15.63
CA ILE A 305 8.73 -10.41 -14.65
C ILE A 305 7.76 -9.92 -13.56
N ALA A 306 8.00 -8.74 -12.98
CA ALA A 306 7.11 -8.20 -11.95
C ALA A 306 5.70 -7.89 -12.50
N SER A 307 5.59 -7.49 -13.77
CA SER A 307 4.30 -7.24 -14.42
C SER A 307 3.52 -8.52 -14.70
N VAL A 308 4.19 -9.59 -15.13
CA VAL A 308 3.58 -10.92 -15.30
C VAL A 308 3.12 -11.46 -13.96
N ILE A 309 3.94 -11.38 -12.92
CA ILE A 309 3.57 -11.82 -11.56
C ILE A 309 2.40 -10.99 -11.00
N PHE A 310 2.39 -9.68 -11.24
CA PHE A 310 1.27 -8.80 -10.89
C PHE A 310 -0.03 -9.25 -11.57
N GLY A 311 -0.01 -9.52 -12.88
CA GLY A 311 -1.20 -10.05 -13.58
C GLY A 311 -1.61 -11.44 -13.10
N ALA A 312 -0.65 -12.32 -12.84
CA ALA A 312 -0.92 -13.65 -12.26
C ALA A 312 -1.62 -13.58 -10.91
N ALA A 313 -1.26 -12.59 -10.08
CA ALA A 313 -1.91 -12.36 -8.78
C ALA A 313 -3.41 -12.02 -8.91
N HIS A 314 -3.86 -11.55 -10.08
CA HIS A 314 -5.26 -11.19 -10.35
C HIS A 314 -6.09 -12.34 -10.98
N LEU A 315 -5.48 -13.49 -11.27
CA LEU A 315 -6.20 -14.63 -11.87
C LEU A 315 -7.28 -15.21 -10.94
N HIS A 316 -7.20 -14.97 -9.64
CA HIS A 316 -8.14 -15.51 -8.65
C HIS A 316 -9.50 -14.78 -8.63
N HIS A 317 -9.65 -13.66 -9.33
CA HIS A 317 -10.92 -12.97 -9.42
C HIS A 317 -11.90 -13.75 -10.31
N PRO A 318 -13.22 -13.75 -10.04
CA PRO A 318 -14.19 -14.41 -10.90
C PRO A 318 -14.26 -13.79 -12.31
N PRO A 319 -14.56 -14.59 -13.36
CA PRO A 319 -14.58 -16.06 -13.38
C PRO A 319 -13.16 -16.64 -13.23
N VAL A 320 -12.96 -17.69 -12.41
CA VAL A 320 -11.62 -18.20 -12.05
C VAL A 320 -11.18 -19.36 -12.96
N PRO A 321 -9.98 -19.34 -13.57
CA PRO A 321 -9.02 -18.23 -13.57
C PRO A 321 -9.44 -17.11 -14.54
N ASN A 322 -9.39 -15.86 -14.09
CA ASN A 322 -9.73 -14.71 -14.94
C ASN A 322 -8.52 -14.29 -15.77
N TRP A 323 -8.21 -15.10 -16.79
CA TRP A 323 -7.07 -14.87 -17.67
C TRP A 323 -7.16 -13.52 -18.41
N ARG A 324 -8.38 -13.04 -18.69
CA ARG A 324 -8.61 -11.73 -19.32
C ARG A 324 -8.15 -10.60 -18.41
N TYR A 325 -8.53 -10.68 -17.12
CA TYR A 325 -8.04 -9.75 -16.12
C TYR A 325 -6.52 -9.89 -15.97
N GLY A 326 -5.99 -11.12 -15.92
CA GLY A 326 -4.55 -11.36 -15.85
C GLY A 326 -3.76 -10.65 -16.96
N VAL A 327 -4.23 -10.73 -18.22
CA VAL A 327 -3.61 -10.04 -19.36
C VAL A 327 -3.64 -8.51 -19.20
N LEU A 328 -4.80 -7.95 -18.86
CA LEU A 328 -4.95 -6.50 -18.70
C LEU A 328 -4.18 -5.97 -17.49
N ALA A 329 -4.16 -6.73 -16.39
CA ALA A 329 -3.37 -6.42 -15.20
C ALA A 329 -1.87 -6.52 -15.50
N THR A 330 -1.40 -7.51 -16.27
CA THR A 330 -0.01 -7.54 -16.74
C THR A 330 0.33 -6.31 -17.57
N LEU A 331 -0.53 -5.91 -18.51
CA LEU A 331 -0.34 -4.69 -19.28
C LEU A 331 -0.27 -3.46 -18.38
N ALA A 332 -1.20 -3.32 -17.43
CA ALA A 332 -1.20 -2.24 -16.44
C ALA A 332 0.10 -2.21 -15.63
N GLY A 333 0.56 -3.39 -15.21
CA GLY A 333 1.80 -3.56 -14.46
C GLY A 333 3.05 -3.06 -15.19
N ILE A 334 3.08 -3.15 -16.53
CA ILE A 334 4.17 -2.59 -17.35
C ILE A 334 4.18 -1.06 -17.22
N PHE A 335 3.02 -0.41 -17.30
CA PHE A 335 2.93 1.05 -17.18
C PHE A 335 3.27 1.51 -15.76
N TYR A 336 2.72 0.85 -14.73
CA TYR A 336 3.01 1.17 -13.34
C TYR A 336 4.51 1.03 -13.05
N GLY A 337 5.07 -0.14 -13.41
CA GLY A 337 6.48 -0.43 -13.18
C GLY A 337 7.44 0.44 -14.00
N ASN A 338 7.03 0.94 -15.17
CA ASN A 338 7.83 1.88 -15.95
C ASN A 338 7.89 3.26 -15.28
N VAL A 339 6.74 3.79 -14.84
CA VAL A 339 6.67 5.05 -14.07
C VAL A 339 7.52 4.97 -12.82
N TYR A 340 7.44 3.84 -12.10
CA TYR A 340 8.29 3.58 -10.96
C TYR A 340 9.77 3.55 -11.34
N GLY A 341 10.16 2.79 -12.37
CA GLY A 341 11.54 2.63 -12.79
C GLY A 341 12.21 3.95 -13.18
N ALA A 342 11.49 4.83 -13.87
CA ALA A 342 11.98 6.13 -14.31
C ALA A 342 12.34 7.07 -13.15
N ARG A 343 11.74 6.89 -11.96
CA ARG A 343 11.91 7.83 -10.83
C ARG A 343 12.28 7.20 -9.49
N ARG A 344 12.22 5.87 -9.37
CA ARG A 344 12.29 5.10 -8.13
C ARG A 344 11.38 5.67 -7.03
N ARG A 345 10.13 5.98 -7.40
CA ARG A 345 9.10 6.57 -6.52
C ARG A 345 7.79 5.81 -6.64
N LEU A 346 7.30 5.28 -5.52
CA LEU A 346 6.03 4.57 -5.47
C LEU A 346 4.84 5.51 -5.66
N SER A 347 4.93 6.77 -5.24
CA SER A 347 3.83 7.74 -5.41
C SER A 347 3.37 7.88 -6.86
N ALA A 348 4.32 7.90 -7.81
CA ALA A 348 3.99 8.03 -9.23
C ALA A 348 3.34 6.76 -9.80
N SER A 349 3.83 5.59 -9.38
CA SER A 349 3.25 4.29 -9.74
C SER A 349 1.83 4.16 -9.18
N ALA A 350 1.66 4.39 -7.89
CA ALA A 350 0.40 4.29 -7.18
C ALA A 350 -0.62 5.34 -7.66
N PHE A 351 -0.16 6.51 -8.11
CA PHE A 351 -1.03 7.50 -8.75
C PHE A 351 -1.61 6.98 -10.06
N THR A 352 -0.76 6.39 -10.91
CA THR A 352 -1.19 5.79 -12.18
C THR A 352 -2.16 4.65 -11.94
N HIS A 353 -1.84 3.76 -11.00
CA HIS A 353 -2.67 2.64 -10.60
C HIS A 353 -4.02 3.10 -10.07
N ALA A 354 -4.05 4.02 -9.10
CA ALA A 354 -5.30 4.54 -8.57
C ALA A 354 -6.15 5.25 -9.63
N LEU A 355 -5.54 5.94 -10.60
CA LEU A 355 -6.27 6.54 -11.72
C LEU A 355 -6.93 5.48 -12.60
N VAL A 356 -6.20 4.42 -12.94
CA VAL A 356 -6.76 3.28 -13.71
C VAL A 356 -7.94 2.69 -12.97
N ASP A 357 -7.78 2.30 -11.71
CA ASP A 357 -8.85 1.62 -10.96
C ASP A 357 -10.06 2.52 -10.76
N THR A 358 -9.85 3.81 -10.48
CA THR A 358 -10.94 4.77 -10.33
C THR A 358 -11.67 4.97 -11.66
N ALA A 359 -10.92 5.10 -12.77
CA ALA A 359 -11.52 5.24 -14.08
C ALA A 359 -12.30 4.00 -14.51
N TRP A 360 -11.76 2.80 -14.26
CA TRP A 360 -12.47 1.55 -14.51
C TRP A 360 -13.74 1.51 -13.67
N ARG A 361 -13.66 1.71 -12.36
CA ARG A 361 -14.85 1.70 -11.49
C ARG A 361 -15.96 2.67 -11.92
N PHE A 362 -15.62 3.81 -12.49
CA PHE A 362 -16.58 4.83 -12.91
C PHE A 362 -17.15 4.61 -14.31
N TRP A 363 -16.40 3.99 -15.22
CA TRP A 363 -16.79 3.95 -16.64
C TRP A 363 -16.84 2.54 -17.23
N PHE A 364 -16.31 1.52 -16.55
CA PHE A 364 -16.16 0.16 -17.05
C PHE A 364 -16.56 -0.89 -16.01
#